data_AF-A0A0V0VIM5-F1
#
_entry.id   AF-A0A0V0VIM5-F1
#
_cell.length_a   1.000
_cell.length_b   1.000
_cell.length_c   1.000
_cell.angle_alpha   90.00
_cell.angle_beta   90.00
_cell.angle_gamma   90.00
#
_symmetry.space_group_name_H-M   'P 1'
#
loop_
_entity.id
_entity.type
_entity.pdbx_description
1 polymer ?
#
loop_
_entity_poly.entity_id
_entity_poly.type
_entity_poly.pdbx_seq_one_letter_code
_entity_poly.pdbx_strand_id
1 'polypeptide(L)'
;MRAFQKWMDCPAHLLLSKKHCAYSSFMHYVFTQILRYFHAVLDCASMKADVLHFHTYLGQLPSFWNRPTVMGQWWSSAYEGWMDPSIRPDRQRPPLFDPLYGFPRGRKKRQMIATDEEMDAWKLEYRDRDYCAHFYINHRRCLDNNRPFAYWNCKHERHELTKCEWEDMVLRVKEFERERRLLKKEKMLKEKQAAAAA
;
A
#
# COMPACT_ATOMS: atom_id res chain seq x y z
N MET A 1 4.31 55.22 -20.55
CA MET A 1 4.72 55.88 -21.81
C MET A 1 4.16 55.09 -22.98
N ARG A 2 3.29 55.72 -23.79
CA ARG A 2 2.94 55.44 -25.21
C ARG A 2 2.36 54.02 -25.48
N ALA A 3 1.21 53.82 -26.11
CA ALA A 3 0.62 54.58 -27.20
C ALA A 3 -0.88 54.21 -27.38
N PHE A 4 -1.67 55.23 -27.71
CA PHE A 4 -2.76 55.23 -28.71
C PHE A 4 -3.98 54.32 -28.46
N GLN A 5 -5.12 54.82 -27.97
CA GLN A 5 -6.02 55.84 -28.54
C GLN A 5 -6.52 55.50 -29.95
N LYS A 6 -7.86 55.60 -30.11
CA LYS A 6 -8.73 55.34 -31.28
C LYS A 6 -9.19 53.88 -31.25
N TRP A 7 -10.48 53.54 -31.18
CA TRP A 7 -11.59 54.03 -32.00
C TRP A 7 -12.88 54.20 -31.17
N MET A 8 -13.25 55.44 -30.88
CA MET A 8 -14.65 55.87 -30.87
C MET A 8 -14.71 57.08 -31.79
N ASP A 9 -15.62 57.03 -32.75
CA ASP A 9 -16.18 58.05 -33.65
C ASP A 9 -16.62 57.24 -34.88
N CYS A 10 -17.82 57.27 -35.43
CA CYS A 10 -19.00 58.12 -35.40
C CYS A 10 -20.05 57.36 -36.28
N PRO A 11 -21.23 57.87 -36.66
CA PRO A 11 -22.02 58.97 -36.15
C PRO A 11 -23.53 58.64 -36.01
N ALA A 12 -24.22 59.52 -35.28
CA ALA A 12 -25.66 59.65 -35.26
C ALA A 12 -26.22 60.11 -36.62
N HIS A 13 -27.35 59.55 -37.06
CA HIS A 13 -28.52 60.37 -37.39
C HIS A 13 -29.80 59.54 -37.47
N LEU A 14 -30.74 59.88 -36.58
CA LEU A 14 -32.20 59.83 -36.70
C LEU A 14 -32.83 58.52 -37.24
N LEU A 15 -33.64 57.80 -36.47
CA LEU A 15 -34.96 58.29 -36.05
C LEU A 15 -35.51 57.49 -34.85
N LEU A 16 -36.07 58.25 -33.90
CA LEU A 16 -37.24 57.93 -33.08
C LEU A 16 -37.11 56.95 -31.90
N SER A 17 -37.45 57.52 -30.74
CA SER A 17 -38.18 56.91 -29.63
C SER A 17 -37.36 56.35 -28.46
N LYS A 18 -37.08 57.27 -27.52
CA LYS A 18 -37.26 57.13 -26.06
C LYS A 18 -37.65 55.72 -25.61
N LYS A 19 -36.80 55.03 -24.81
CA LYS A 19 -37.23 54.25 -23.61
C LYS A 19 -36.16 53.45 -22.81
N HIS A 20 -34.84 53.70 -22.82
CA HIS A 20 -33.93 52.80 -22.06
C HIS A 20 -32.79 53.48 -21.26
N CYS A 21 -33.05 54.62 -20.60
CA CYS A 21 -32.05 55.28 -19.73
C CYS A 21 -32.03 54.79 -18.26
N ALA A 22 -32.64 53.64 -17.93
CA ALA A 22 -32.71 53.12 -16.55
C ALA A 22 -32.11 51.71 -16.34
N TYR A 23 -31.42 51.14 -17.35
CA TYR A 23 -30.90 49.76 -17.29
C TYR A 23 -29.37 49.67 -17.07
N SER A 24 -28.62 50.75 -17.29
CA SER A 24 -27.14 50.74 -17.27
C SER A 24 -26.53 50.66 -15.85
N SER A 25 -27.20 51.23 -14.83
CA SER A 25 -26.67 51.22 -13.45
C SER A 25 -26.81 49.86 -12.75
N PHE A 26 -27.85 49.09 -13.09
CA PHE A 26 -28.12 47.79 -12.47
C PHE A 26 -27.07 46.73 -12.85
N MET A 27 -26.63 46.71 -14.11
CA MET A 27 -25.68 45.71 -14.59
C MET A 27 -24.25 45.92 -14.04
N HIS A 28 -23.79 47.16 -13.87
CA HIS A 28 -22.49 47.43 -13.24
C HIS A 28 -22.46 47.06 -11.75
N TYR A 29 -23.57 47.28 -11.03
CA TYR A 29 -23.68 46.90 -9.61
C TYR A 29 -23.62 45.38 -9.44
N VAL A 30 -24.36 44.62 -10.24
CA VAL A 30 -24.32 43.15 -10.22
C VAL A 30 -22.95 42.61 -10.64
N PHE A 31 -22.30 43.21 -11.65
CA PHE A 31 -20.98 42.75 -12.12
C PHE A 31 -19.87 42.97 -11.06
N THR A 32 -19.91 44.09 -10.34
CA THR A 32 -18.96 44.37 -9.24
C THR A 32 -19.25 43.53 -7.99
N GLN A 33 -20.51 43.22 -7.69
CA GLN A 33 -20.90 42.30 -6.61
C GLN A 33 -20.42 40.87 -6.90
N ILE A 34 -20.55 40.41 -8.14
CA ILE A 34 -20.11 39.09 -8.61
C ILE A 34 -18.58 38.97 -8.54
N LEU A 35 -17.84 39.97 -9.02
CA LEU A 35 -16.37 39.96 -8.98
C LEU A 35 -15.80 39.97 -7.55
N ARG A 36 -16.45 40.66 -6.60
CA ARG A 36 -16.09 40.59 -5.17
C ARG A 36 -16.37 39.23 -4.55
N TYR A 37 -17.47 38.58 -4.94
CA TYR A 37 -17.80 37.22 -4.49
C TYR A 37 -16.75 36.21 -4.98
N PHE A 38 -16.30 36.32 -6.23
CA PHE A 38 -15.26 35.46 -6.78
C PHE A 38 -13.89 35.66 -6.10
N HIS A 39 -13.50 36.90 -5.75
CA HIS A 39 -12.25 37.14 -5.03
C HIS A 39 -12.28 36.57 -3.59
N ALA A 40 -13.41 36.69 -2.89
CA ALA A 40 -13.60 36.08 -1.56
C ALA A 40 -13.63 34.53 -1.60
N VAL A 41 -14.16 33.94 -2.68
CA VAL A 41 -14.16 32.50 -2.90
C VAL A 41 -12.75 31.97 -3.26
N LEU A 42 -11.94 32.75 -3.97
CA LEU A 42 -10.57 32.39 -4.32
C LEU A 42 -9.62 32.36 -3.09
N ASP A 43 -9.79 33.27 -2.12
CA ASP A 43 -9.00 33.24 -0.89
C ASP A 43 -9.44 32.11 0.07
N CYS A 44 -10.72 31.71 0.04
CA CYS A 44 -11.25 30.58 0.80
C CYS A 44 -10.90 29.21 0.18
N ALA A 45 -10.61 29.17 -1.13
CA ALA A 45 -10.07 28.00 -1.82
C ALA A 45 -8.59 27.74 -1.47
N SER A 46 -7.82 28.77 -1.14
CA SER A 46 -6.41 28.65 -0.76
C SER A 46 -6.23 27.92 0.58
N MET A 47 -7.01 28.26 1.63
CA MET A 47 -6.89 27.55 2.93
C MET A 47 -7.43 26.10 2.91
N LYS A 48 -8.29 25.74 1.94
CA LYS A 48 -8.76 24.36 1.75
C LYS A 48 -7.79 23.51 0.94
N ALA A 49 -6.97 24.12 0.09
CA ALA A 49 -5.93 23.41 -0.67
C ALA A 49 -4.83 22.86 0.27
N ASP A 50 -4.47 23.58 1.32
CA ASP A 50 -3.44 23.12 2.27
C ASP A 50 -3.94 22.00 3.19
N VAL A 51 -5.21 22.00 3.59
CA VAL A 51 -5.83 20.90 4.36
C VAL A 51 -5.97 19.64 3.51
N LEU A 52 -6.30 19.78 2.22
CA LEU A 52 -6.34 18.67 1.28
C LEU A 52 -4.94 18.14 0.95
N HIS A 53 -3.90 18.97 0.91
CA HIS A 53 -2.53 18.51 0.73
C HIS A 53 -2.02 17.72 1.95
N PHE A 54 -2.45 18.08 3.17
CA PHE A 54 -2.14 17.29 4.37
C PHE A 54 -2.93 15.97 4.42
N HIS A 55 -4.17 15.94 3.92
CA HIS A 55 -4.98 14.72 3.85
C HIS A 55 -4.55 13.77 2.73
N THR A 56 -4.11 14.28 1.57
CA THR A 56 -3.59 13.47 0.47
C THR A 56 -2.23 12.86 0.81
N TYR A 57 -1.40 13.54 1.60
CA TYR A 57 -0.12 12.98 2.08
C TYR A 57 -0.31 11.81 3.05
N LEU A 58 -1.35 11.84 3.90
CA LEU A 58 -1.73 10.70 4.75
C LEU A 58 -2.50 9.60 3.99
N GLY A 59 -3.09 9.92 2.84
CA GLY A 59 -3.70 8.96 1.91
C GLY A 59 -2.70 8.19 1.03
N GLN A 60 -1.42 8.60 1.04
CA GLN A 60 -0.34 8.00 0.24
C GLN A 60 0.55 7.03 1.04
N LEU A 61 -0.05 6.28 1.96
CA LEU A 61 0.47 4.98 2.41
C LEU A 61 -0.47 3.85 1.94
N PRO A 62 -0.40 3.43 0.66
CA PRO A 62 -1.23 2.33 0.15
C PRO A 62 -0.79 0.95 0.67
N SER A 63 0.11 0.89 1.65
CA SER A 63 0.58 -0.34 2.28
C SER A 63 -0.13 -0.69 3.60
N PHE A 64 -1.05 0.17 4.06
CA PHE A 64 -1.72 -0.02 5.35
C PHE A 64 -2.96 -0.93 5.27
N TRP A 65 -3.76 -0.83 4.20
CA TRP A 65 -5.10 -1.43 4.15
C TRP A 65 -5.19 -2.83 3.52
N ASN A 66 -4.18 -3.27 2.75
CA ASN A 66 -4.05 -4.67 2.31
C ASN A 66 -3.09 -5.48 3.21
N ARG A 67 -2.96 -5.07 4.47
CA ARG A 67 -2.23 -5.81 5.48
C ARG A 67 -3.27 -6.63 6.26
N PRO A 68 -3.26 -7.97 6.18
CA PRO A 68 -4.25 -8.79 6.87
C PRO A 68 -4.18 -8.46 8.38
N THR A 69 -5.20 -7.80 8.91
CA THR A 69 -5.50 -7.62 10.34
C THR A 69 -4.35 -7.94 11.31
N VAL A 70 -3.38 -7.02 11.44
CA VAL A 70 -2.30 -7.12 12.45
C VAL A 70 -2.44 -6.02 13.50
N MET A 71 -3.56 -5.96 14.18
CA MET A 71 -3.76 -5.06 15.33
C MET A 71 -3.51 -5.85 16.62
N GLY A 72 -2.35 -5.62 17.24
CA GLY A 72 -1.97 -6.21 18.52
C GLY A 72 -0.47 -6.51 18.58
N GLN A 73 -0.07 -7.74 18.26
CA GLN A 73 1.30 -8.22 18.49
C GLN A 73 2.37 -7.61 17.58
N TRP A 74 2.05 -7.25 16.33
CA TRP A 74 3.04 -6.66 15.43
C TRP A 74 3.40 -5.23 15.82
N TRP A 75 2.46 -4.42 16.30
CA TRP A 75 2.76 -3.07 16.78
C TRP A 75 3.63 -3.10 18.03
N SER A 76 3.32 -3.97 19.00
CA SER A 76 4.19 -4.15 20.17
C SER A 76 5.58 -4.67 19.78
N SER A 77 5.66 -5.61 18.83
CA SER A 77 6.94 -6.11 18.31
C SER A 77 7.73 -5.05 17.54
N ALA A 78 7.04 -4.25 16.73
CA ALA A 78 7.65 -3.20 15.94
C ALA A 78 8.15 -2.10 16.87
N TYR A 79 7.37 -1.72 17.88
CA TYR A 79 7.75 -0.76 18.90
C TYR A 79 8.94 -1.24 19.74
N GLU A 80 8.94 -2.49 20.23
CA GLU A 80 10.09 -3.04 20.96
C GLU A 80 11.35 -3.06 20.09
N GLY A 81 11.24 -3.44 18.81
CA GLY A 81 12.38 -3.38 17.89
C GLY A 81 12.78 -1.97 17.45
N TRP A 82 11.94 -0.95 17.70
CA TRP A 82 12.30 0.46 17.48
C TRP A 82 13.08 1.00 18.67
N MET A 83 12.67 0.62 19.89
CA MET A 83 13.40 0.94 21.13
C MET A 83 14.74 0.21 21.22
N ASP A 84 14.76 -1.08 20.88
CA ASP A 84 15.93 -1.94 20.93
C ASP A 84 16.16 -2.61 19.56
N PRO A 85 16.96 -1.99 18.66
CA PRO A 85 17.26 -2.56 17.34
C PRO A 85 17.93 -3.93 17.39
N SER A 86 18.66 -4.24 18.48
CA SER A 86 19.39 -5.52 18.65
C SER A 86 18.48 -6.74 18.84
N ILE A 87 17.22 -6.54 19.22
CA ILE A 87 16.27 -7.64 19.45
C ILE A 87 15.54 -8.03 18.15
N ARG A 88 15.45 -7.11 17.18
CA ARG A 88 14.75 -7.33 15.92
C ARG A 88 15.66 -8.07 14.93
N PRO A 89 15.29 -9.28 14.49
CA PRO A 89 16.08 -9.98 13.49
C PRO A 89 15.96 -9.30 12.11
N ASP A 90 17.07 -9.29 11.38
CA ASP A 90 17.16 -8.76 10.03
C ASP A 90 16.47 -9.70 9.03
N ARG A 91 15.55 -9.18 8.21
CA ARG A 91 14.82 -9.99 7.23
C ARG A 91 15.70 -10.54 6.10
N GLN A 92 16.75 -9.82 5.74
CA GLN A 92 17.61 -10.14 4.59
C GLN A 92 18.76 -11.08 4.98
N ARG A 93 19.16 -11.07 6.25
CA ARG A 93 20.25 -11.92 6.72
C ARG A 93 19.71 -13.34 6.96
N PRO A 94 20.48 -14.40 6.65
CA PRO A 94 20.13 -15.75 7.08
C PRO A 94 20.02 -15.85 8.61
N PRO A 95 19.34 -16.90 9.12
CA PRO A 95 19.18 -17.15 10.55
C PRO A 95 20.55 -17.20 11.27
N LEU A 96 20.65 -16.51 12.41
CA LEU A 96 21.86 -16.50 13.25
C LEU A 96 22.01 -17.79 14.09
N PHE A 97 20.89 -18.41 14.44
CA PHE A 97 20.84 -19.57 15.33
C PHE A 97 20.75 -20.88 14.55
N ASP A 98 21.38 -21.93 15.06
CA ASP A 98 21.28 -23.28 14.52
C ASP A 98 19.80 -23.74 14.43
N PRO A 99 19.31 -24.23 13.28
CA PRO A 99 17.97 -24.79 13.12
C PRO A 99 17.59 -25.89 14.12
N LEU A 100 18.56 -26.65 14.65
CA LEU A 100 18.33 -27.73 15.61
C LEU A 100 18.22 -27.25 17.07
N TYR A 101 18.64 -26.02 17.36
CA TYR A 101 18.59 -25.46 18.70
C TYR A 101 17.14 -25.36 19.22
N GLY A 102 16.86 -26.06 20.34
CA GLY A 102 15.55 -26.11 21.00
C GLY A 102 14.63 -27.24 20.54
N PHE A 103 15.07 -28.13 19.65
CA PHE A 103 14.29 -29.26 19.16
C PHE A 103 14.90 -30.62 19.59
N PRO A 104 14.49 -31.19 20.75
CA PRO A 104 15.10 -32.43 21.25
C PRO A 104 14.84 -33.66 20.37
N ARG A 105 13.75 -33.65 19.58
CA ARG A 105 13.38 -34.73 18.64
C ARG A 105 13.81 -34.47 17.19
N GLY A 106 14.59 -33.41 16.95
CA GLY A 106 14.96 -32.97 15.61
C GLY A 106 13.82 -32.29 14.83
N ARG A 107 14.17 -31.66 13.71
CA ARG A 107 13.24 -30.94 12.82
C ARG A 107 13.01 -31.75 11.54
N LYS A 108 11.75 -31.96 11.15
CA LYS A 108 11.42 -32.57 9.85
C LYS A 108 11.78 -31.59 8.72
N LYS A 109 12.58 -32.04 7.75
CA LYS A 109 12.86 -31.28 6.52
C LYS A 109 11.60 -31.22 5.66
N ARG A 110 11.38 -30.08 5.00
CA ARG A 110 10.30 -29.92 4.03
C ARG A 110 10.65 -30.74 2.78
N GLN A 111 9.66 -31.45 2.25
CA GLN A 111 9.83 -32.25 1.04
C GLN A 111 9.17 -31.50 -0.11
N MET A 112 9.87 -31.42 -1.23
CA MET A 112 9.29 -31.00 -2.50
C MET A 112 8.50 -32.18 -3.06
N ILE A 113 7.22 -31.98 -3.35
CA ILE A 113 6.34 -33.02 -3.90
C ILE A 113 6.41 -33.02 -5.43
N ALA A 114 6.47 -31.83 -6.04
CA ALA A 114 6.60 -31.67 -7.49
C ALA A 114 8.04 -32.00 -7.93
N THR A 115 8.16 -32.64 -9.08
CA THR A 115 9.46 -32.89 -9.73
C THR A 115 9.90 -31.67 -10.55
N ASP A 116 11.21 -31.52 -10.77
CA ASP A 116 11.73 -30.40 -11.55
C ASP A 116 11.26 -30.44 -13.01
N GLU A 117 11.17 -31.65 -13.59
CA GLU A 117 10.66 -31.88 -14.94
C GLU A 117 9.20 -31.42 -15.11
N GLU A 118 8.35 -31.66 -14.11
CA GLU A 118 6.97 -31.17 -14.11
C GLU A 118 6.91 -29.64 -14.08
N MET A 119 7.75 -28.99 -13.26
CA MET A 119 7.79 -27.53 -13.18
C MET A 119 8.23 -26.87 -14.49
N ASP A 120 9.15 -27.52 -15.21
CA ASP A 120 9.62 -27.04 -16.52
C ASP A 120 8.61 -27.29 -17.64
N ALA A 121 7.91 -28.44 -17.62
CA ALA A 121 6.85 -28.74 -18.58
C ALA A 121 5.73 -27.70 -18.55
N TRP A 122 5.35 -27.23 -17.36
CA TRP A 122 4.33 -26.19 -17.16
C TRP A 122 4.88 -24.76 -17.22
N LYS A 123 6.19 -24.58 -17.48
CA LYS A 123 6.88 -23.30 -17.59
C LYS A 123 6.56 -22.37 -16.42
N LEU A 124 6.81 -22.84 -15.20
CA LEU A 124 6.63 -22.04 -14.00
C LEU A 124 7.69 -20.93 -13.92
N GLU A 125 7.25 -19.75 -13.47
CA GLU A 125 8.16 -18.65 -13.14
C GLU A 125 8.98 -18.98 -11.89
N TYR A 126 10.18 -18.42 -11.77
CA TYR A 126 11.07 -18.66 -10.62
C TYR A 126 10.39 -18.39 -9.26
N ARG A 127 9.50 -17.40 -9.19
CA ARG A 127 8.76 -17.06 -7.97
C ARG A 127 7.77 -18.14 -7.54
N ASP A 128 7.20 -18.88 -8.49
CA ASP A 128 6.15 -19.87 -8.23
C ASP A 128 6.74 -21.29 -8.03
N ARG A 129 8.07 -21.43 -8.10
CA ARG A 129 8.82 -22.69 -7.88
C ARG A 129 9.10 -22.97 -6.40
N ASP A 130 8.11 -22.70 -5.56
CA ASP A 130 8.16 -22.96 -4.13
C ASP A 130 7.70 -24.39 -3.80
N TYR A 131 7.77 -24.79 -2.52
CA TYR A 131 7.20 -26.05 -2.01
C TYR A 131 5.73 -26.28 -2.39
N CYS A 132 5.02 -25.20 -2.74
CA CYS A 132 3.63 -25.20 -3.15
C CYS A 132 3.38 -25.50 -4.64
N ALA A 133 4.42 -25.69 -5.46
CA ALA A 133 4.32 -25.80 -6.92
C ALA A 133 3.33 -26.89 -7.41
N HIS A 134 3.17 -27.97 -6.65
CA HIS A 134 2.23 -29.05 -6.97
C HIS A 134 0.76 -28.58 -7.04
N PHE A 135 0.32 -27.71 -6.12
CA PHE A 135 -1.02 -27.13 -6.17
C PHE A 135 -1.16 -26.14 -7.34
N TYR A 136 -0.08 -25.42 -7.66
CA TYR A 136 -0.09 -24.46 -8.76
C TYR A 136 -0.26 -25.17 -10.12
N ILE A 137 0.41 -26.30 -10.31
CA ILE A 137 0.24 -27.16 -11.50
C ILE A 137 -1.21 -27.65 -11.61
N ASN A 138 -1.81 -28.10 -10.49
CA ASN A 138 -3.21 -28.54 -10.47
C ASN A 138 -4.18 -27.41 -10.86
N HIS A 139 -3.95 -26.20 -10.33
CA HIS A 139 -4.74 -25.03 -10.70
C HIS A 139 -4.61 -24.70 -12.20
N ARG A 140 -3.40 -24.70 -12.77
CA ARG A 140 -3.21 -24.48 -14.23
C ARG A 140 -3.87 -25.56 -15.08
N ARG A 141 -3.76 -26.83 -14.69
CA ARG A 141 -4.42 -27.94 -15.38
C ARG A 141 -5.94 -27.75 -15.42
N CYS A 142 -6.53 -27.35 -14.29
CA CYS A 142 -7.96 -27.05 -14.19
C CYS A 142 -8.36 -25.83 -15.05
N LEU A 143 -7.51 -24.79 -15.13
CA LEU A 143 -7.76 -23.64 -16.01
C LEU A 143 -7.80 -24.03 -17.49
N ASP A 144 -6.90 -24.89 -17.94
CA ASP A 144 -6.83 -25.34 -19.33
C ASP A 144 -8.03 -26.22 -19.71
N ASN A 145 -8.46 -27.12 -18.81
CA ASN A 145 -9.60 -28.01 -19.05
C ASN A 145 -10.95 -27.28 -19.10
N ASN A 146 -11.11 -26.19 -18.33
CA ASN A 146 -12.41 -25.53 -18.11
C ASN A 146 -12.55 -24.18 -18.84
N ARG A 147 -11.74 -23.87 -19.86
CA ARG A 147 -11.94 -22.66 -20.68
C ARG A 147 -13.29 -22.73 -21.40
N PRO A 148 -14.10 -21.65 -21.43
CA PRO A 148 -13.82 -20.26 -21.02
C PRO A 148 -14.19 -19.89 -19.56
N PHE A 149 -15.01 -20.71 -18.88
CA PHE A 149 -15.54 -20.42 -17.53
C PHE A 149 -14.61 -20.85 -16.38
N ALA A 150 -13.32 -21.01 -16.69
CA ALA A 150 -12.29 -21.50 -15.79
C ALA A 150 -12.24 -20.72 -14.46
N TYR A 151 -12.47 -19.41 -14.50
CA TYR A 151 -12.43 -18.57 -13.30
C TYR A 151 -13.45 -18.96 -12.22
N TRP A 152 -14.61 -19.53 -12.60
CA TRP A 152 -15.67 -19.87 -11.65
C TRP A 152 -15.63 -21.33 -11.22
N ASN A 153 -15.25 -22.22 -12.12
CA ASN A 153 -15.20 -23.66 -11.86
C ASN A 153 -13.96 -24.05 -11.04
N CYS A 154 -12.85 -23.33 -11.21
CA CYS A 154 -11.56 -23.64 -10.60
C CYS A 154 -11.35 -22.98 -9.22
N LYS A 155 -12.38 -22.96 -8.37
CA LYS A 155 -12.30 -22.32 -7.05
C LYS A 155 -11.62 -23.18 -6.01
N HIS A 156 -11.81 -24.50 -6.08
CA HIS A 156 -11.27 -25.45 -5.11
C HIS A 156 -9.74 -25.50 -5.21
N GLU A 157 -9.23 -25.67 -6.42
CA GLU A 157 -7.79 -25.71 -6.70
C GLU A 157 -7.11 -24.38 -6.33
N ARG A 158 -7.78 -23.26 -6.62
CA ARG A 158 -7.29 -21.94 -6.22
C ARG A 158 -7.21 -21.78 -4.71
N HIS A 159 -8.22 -22.25 -3.98
CA HIS A 159 -8.23 -22.18 -2.52
C HIS A 159 -7.14 -23.08 -1.90
N GLU A 160 -6.91 -24.27 -2.46
CA GLU A 160 -5.82 -25.15 -2.03
C GLU A 160 -4.44 -24.50 -2.20
N LEU A 161 -4.21 -23.85 -3.35
CA LEU A 161 -3.00 -23.08 -3.59
C LEU A 161 -2.82 -21.98 -2.54
N THR A 162 -3.82 -21.13 -2.34
CA THR A 162 -3.77 -20.03 -1.36
C THR A 162 -3.58 -20.54 0.07
N LYS A 163 -4.19 -21.67 0.44
CA LYS A 163 -4.01 -22.30 1.75
C LYS A 163 -2.56 -22.69 1.96
N CYS A 164 -1.95 -23.35 0.98
CA CYS A 164 -0.55 -23.77 1.04
C CYS A 164 0.43 -22.58 1.07
N GLU A 165 0.17 -21.51 0.31
CA GLU A 165 0.94 -20.26 0.40
C GLU A 165 0.84 -19.60 1.79
N TRP A 166 -0.36 -19.64 2.39
CA TRP A 166 -0.59 -19.13 3.73
C TRP A 166 0.17 -19.96 4.78
N GLU A 167 0.15 -21.29 4.67
CA GLU A 167 0.91 -22.18 5.55
C GLU A 167 2.43 -21.93 5.45
N ASP A 168 2.93 -21.68 4.24
CA ASP A 168 4.33 -21.28 4.03
C ASP A 168 4.67 -19.93 4.67
N MET A 169 3.81 -18.93 4.51
CA MET A 169 3.96 -17.63 5.18
C MET A 169 3.98 -17.79 6.70
N VAL A 170 3.11 -18.63 7.26
CA VAL A 170 3.09 -18.91 8.71
C VAL A 170 4.40 -19.53 9.18
N LEU A 171 5.03 -20.42 8.39
CA LEU A 171 6.36 -20.95 8.71
C LEU A 171 7.42 -19.84 8.74
N ARG A 172 7.41 -18.91 7.78
CA ARG A 172 8.34 -17.76 7.76
C ARG A 172 8.17 -16.85 8.97
N VAL A 173 6.93 -16.61 9.40
CA VAL A 173 6.65 -15.82 10.62
C VAL A 173 7.15 -16.54 11.87
N LYS A 174 7.00 -17.87 11.94
CA LYS A 174 7.51 -18.68 13.07
C LYS A 174 9.02 -18.62 13.20
N GLU A 175 9.77 -18.63 12.09
CA GLU A 175 11.24 -18.46 12.13
C GLU A 175 11.62 -17.06 12.62
N PHE A 176 10.94 -16.02 12.13
CA PHE A 176 11.18 -14.63 12.57
C PHE A 176 10.94 -14.45 14.08
N GLU A 177 9.83 -14.97 14.60
CA GLU A 177 9.55 -14.89 16.04
C GLU A 177 10.51 -15.74 16.87
N ARG A 178 10.95 -16.89 16.36
CA ARG A 178 11.93 -17.75 17.02
C ARG A 178 13.24 -16.98 17.23
N GLU A 179 13.77 -16.38 16.17
CA GLU A 179 15.01 -15.59 16.26
C GLU A 179 14.88 -14.42 17.22
N ARG A 180 13.78 -13.65 17.13
CA ARG A 180 13.52 -12.54 18.05
C ARG A 180 13.54 -12.98 19.51
N ARG A 181 12.90 -14.11 19.83
CA ARG A 181 12.86 -14.67 21.20
C ARG A 181 14.24 -15.16 21.65
N LEU A 182 15.05 -15.70 20.75
CA LEU A 182 16.41 -16.13 21.05
C LEU A 182 17.35 -14.94 21.30
N LEU A 183 17.31 -13.90 20.47
CA LEU A 183 18.07 -12.66 20.67
C LEU A 183 17.72 -12.01 22.02
N LYS A 184 16.42 -11.97 22.35
CA LYS A 184 15.97 -11.47 23.66
C LYS A 184 16.56 -12.30 24.80
N LYS A 185 16.57 -13.63 24.71
CA LYS A 185 17.20 -14.49 25.73
C LYS A 185 18.69 -14.24 25.87
N GLU A 186 19.42 -14.09 24.76
CA GLU A 186 20.85 -13.79 24.80
C GLU A 186 21.15 -12.44 25.45
N LYS A 187 20.34 -11.41 25.15
CA LYS A 187 20.45 -10.10 25.81
C LYS A 187 20.28 -10.24 27.33
N MET A 188 19.22 -10.93 27.77
CA MET A 188 18.97 -11.18 29.20
C MET A 188 20.10 -11.98 29.86
N LEU A 189 20.69 -12.96 29.15
CA LEU A 189 21.82 -13.74 29.67
C LEU A 189 23.08 -12.88 29.81
N LYS A 190 23.37 -12.02 28.83
CA LYS A 190 24.50 -11.07 28.87
C LYS A 190 24.36 -10.08 30.03
N GLU A 191 23.16 -9.55 30.25
CA GLU A 191 22.87 -8.66 31.39
C GLU A 191 23.06 -9.36 32.74
N LYS A 192 22.60 -10.60 32.86
CA LYS A 192 22.82 -11.43 34.06
C LYS A 192 24.29 -11.75 34.29
N GLN A 193 25.04 -12.06 33.22
CA GLN A 193 26.48 -12.31 33.30
C GLN A 193 27.23 -11.04 33.71
N ALA A 194 26.84 -9.87 33.19
CA ALA A 194 27.42 -8.59 33.58
C ALA A 194 27.11 -8.25 35.05
N ALA A 195 25.89 -8.51 35.53
CA ALA A 195 25.51 -8.30 36.92
C ALA A 195 26.16 -9.30 37.90
N ALA A 196 26.51 -10.51 37.43
CA ALA A 196 27.24 -11.50 38.23
C ALA A 196 28.76 -11.26 38.25
N ALA A 197 29.28 -10.54 37.26
CA ALA A 197 30.70 -10.18 37.16
C ALA A 197 31.04 -8.84 37.83
N ALA A 198 30.03 -8.03 38.15
CA ALA A 198 30.13 -6.78 38.91
C ALA A 198 29.95 -7.03 40.41
#